data_AF-A0A024EH67-F1
#
_entry.id   AF-A0A024EH67-F1
#
_cell.length_a   1.000
_cell.length_b   1.000
_cell.length_c   1.000
_cell.angle_alpha   90.00
_cell.angle_beta   90.00
_cell.angle_gamma   90.00
#
_symmetry.space_group_name_H-M   'P 1'
#
loop_
_entity.id
_entity.type
_entity.pdbx_description
1 polymer ?
#
loop_
_entity_poly.entity_id
_entity_poly.type
_entity_poly.pdbx_seq_one_letter_code
_entity_poly.pdbx_strand_id
1 'polypeptide(L)'
;MTERLYRKLQGMELKFVSGVLKDKPTESAIGYSVTFRMSLDFACFVQMANAHIPGYLNFPKNAIRPSLEGFASHDSFNYLEDSAGKIGSTEELCRLFTDPENYNDQWSAGVLQRRPHKPEFSFVDGQLQVVATVDYRHSKKRPILVSDLPVIKFQWALDLLLGHNMAGDSLAPGTVVILGYALEELVEAEGLQMNKGTRYMVGRTLDFGAIREAQILTAG
;
A
#
# COMPACT_ATOMS: atom_id res chain seq x y z
N MET A 1 19.69 -5.56 -9.81
CA MET A 1 18.35 -5.48 -9.19
C MET A 1 17.56 -6.64 -9.74
N THR A 2 17.14 -7.57 -8.90
CA THR A 2 16.23 -8.65 -9.32
C THR A 2 14.90 -8.00 -9.63
N GLU A 3 14.43 -8.12 -10.87
CA GLU A 3 13.11 -7.65 -11.29
C GLU A 3 12.06 -8.35 -10.43
N ARG A 4 11.30 -7.58 -9.62
CA ARG A 4 10.27 -8.18 -8.77
C ARG A 4 9.11 -8.62 -9.64
N LEU A 5 8.74 -9.89 -9.57
CA LEU A 5 7.62 -10.44 -10.34
C LEU A 5 6.30 -9.84 -9.85
N TYR A 6 5.68 -8.97 -10.64
CA TYR A 6 4.34 -8.47 -10.38
C TYR A 6 3.31 -9.32 -11.11
N ARG A 7 2.17 -9.60 -10.49
CA ARG A 7 1.03 -10.31 -11.09
C ARG A 7 -0.27 -9.64 -10.68
N LYS A 8 -1.16 -9.45 -11.65
CA LYS A 8 -2.53 -9.04 -11.33
C LYS A 8 -3.24 -10.16 -10.59
N LEU A 9 -3.81 -9.84 -9.44
CA LEU A 9 -4.68 -10.75 -8.70
C LEU A 9 -6.14 -10.48 -9.03
N GLN A 10 -6.82 -11.48 -9.59
CA GLN A 10 -8.25 -11.41 -9.84
C GLN A 10 -9.01 -11.23 -8.52
N GLY A 11 -10.03 -10.37 -8.52
CA GLY A 11 -10.82 -10.04 -7.32
C GLY A 11 -10.13 -9.08 -6.35
N MET A 12 -8.93 -8.58 -6.69
CA MET A 12 -8.29 -7.49 -5.97
C MET A 12 -8.66 -6.15 -6.61
N GLU A 13 -9.24 -5.25 -5.83
CA GLU A 13 -9.74 -3.95 -6.32
C GLU A 13 -9.49 -2.84 -5.31
N LEU A 14 -9.43 -1.61 -5.82
CA LEU A 14 -9.21 -0.41 -5.03
C LEU A 14 -10.23 0.67 -5.43
N LYS A 15 -11.15 0.99 -4.54
CA LYS A 15 -12.26 1.94 -4.79
C LYS A 15 -12.16 3.15 -3.87
N PHE A 16 -12.12 4.33 -4.45
CA PHE A 16 -12.14 5.59 -3.69
C PHE A 16 -13.49 5.79 -3.00
N VAL A 17 -13.46 6.28 -1.77
CA VAL A 17 -14.66 6.61 -0.98
C VAL A 17 -14.74 8.12 -0.75
N SER A 18 -13.67 8.69 -0.19
CA SER A 18 -13.62 10.11 0.13
C SER A 18 -12.18 10.57 0.33
N GLY A 19 -11.97 11.88 0.30
CA GLY A 19 -10.69 12.46 0.67
C GLY A 19 -10.79 13.94 0.96
N VAL A 20 -9.75 14.48 1.58
CA VAL A 20 -9.64 15.89 1.91
C VAL A 20 -8.18 16.32 1.87
N LEU A 21 -7.91 17.47 1.26
CA LEU A 21 -6.64 18.17 1.36
C LEU A 21 -6.76 19.28 2.41
N LYS A 22 -5.83 19.33 3.36
CA LYS A 22 -5.82 20.28 4.46
C LYS A 22 -4.51 21.03 4.53
N ASP A 23 -4.61 22.33 4.75
CA ASP A 23 -3.48 23.13 5.22
C ASP A 23 -3.20 22.81 6.70
N LYS A 24 -1.91 22.74 7.07
CA LYS A 24 -1.44 22.47 8.43
C LYS A 24 -0.37 23.51 8.81
N PRO A 25 -0.78 24.77 9.09
CA PRO A 25 0.15 25.88 9.26
C PRO A 25 1.08 25.71 10.46
N THR A 26 0.62 25.08 11.54
CA THR A 26 1.41 24.80 12.76
C THR A 26 2.61 23.89 12.48
N GLU A 27 2.52 23.04 11.47
CA GLU A 27 3.59 22.12 11.05
C GLU A 27 4.29 22.59 9.76
N SER A 28 3.88 23.75 9.21
CA SER A 28 4.30 24.23 7.89
C SER A 28 4.14 23.15 6.81
N ALA A 29 3.01 22.44 6.86
CA ALA A 29 2.74 21.26 6.05
C ALA A 29 1.41 21.36 5.31
N ILE A 30 1.27 20.58 4.24
CA ILE A 30 0.00 20.27 3.61
C ILE A 30 -0.19 18.76 3.68
N GLY A 31 -1.37 18.34 4.13
CA GLY A 31 -1.69 16.92 4.28
C GLY A 31 -2.94 16.54 3.51
N TYR A 32 -2.96 15.33 2.94
CA TYR A 32 -4.21 14.72 2.50
C TYR A 32 -4.62 13.61 3.46
N SER A 33 -5.93 13.41 3.59
CA SER A 33 -6.51 12.18 4.13
C SER A 33 -7.40 11.57 3.04
N VAL A 34 -7.28 10.27 2.80
CA VAL A 34 -8.11 9.54 1.83
C VAL A 34 -8.67 8.26 2.45
N THR A 35 -9.85 7.88 2.00
CA THR A 35 -10.52 6.64 2.35
C THR A 35 -10.74 5.81 1.09
N PHE A 36 -10.32 4.55 1.14
CA PHE A 36 -10.52 3.58 0.07
C PHE A 36 -11.10 2.28 0.61
N ARG A 37 -11.98 1.65 -0.17
CA ARG A 37 -12.36 0.25 -0.01
C ARG A 37 -11.42 -0.62 -0.84
N MET A 38 -10.98 -1.70 -0.23
CA MET A 38 -9.94 -2.60 -0.70
C MET A 38 -10.53 -4.01 -0.71
N SER A 39 -10.73 -4.53 -1.91
CA SER A 39 -11.28 -5.88 -2.09
C SER A 39 -10.15 -6.88 -2.30
N LEU A 40 -10.37 -8.10 -1.86
CA LEU A 40 -9.55 -9.26 -2.15
C LEU A 40 -10.44 -10.50 -2.16
N ASP A 41 -10.43 -11.22 -3.27
CA ASP A 41 -11.00 -12.57 -3.36
C ASP A 41 -10.00 -13.57 -2.77
N PHE A 42 -10.37 -14.15 -1.62
CA PHE A 42 -9.51 -15.06 -0.89
C PHE A 42 -9.19 -16.34 -1.66
N ALA A 43 -10.16 -16.89 -2.41
CA ALA A 43 -9.94 -18.11 -3.18
C ALA A 43 -8.95 -17.86 -4.32
N CYS A 44 -9.12 -16.74 -5.04
CA CYS A 44 -8.16 -16.31 -6.06
C CYS A 44 -6.77 -16.06 -5.46
N PHE A 45 -6.69 -15.45 -4.27
CA PHE A 45 -5.43 -15.25 -3.56
C PHE A 45 -4.74 -16.58 -3.25
N VAL A 46 -5.44 -17.54 -2.65
CA VAL A 46 -4.88 -18.85 -2.28
C VAL A 46 -4.39 -19.60 -3.52
N GLN A 47 -5.17 -19.59 -4.60
CA GLN A 47 -4.78 -20.22 -5.86
C GLN A 47 -3.50 -19.61 -6.42
N MET A 48 -3.43 -18.27 -6.49
CA MET A 48 -2.27 -17.57 -7.04
C MET A 48 -1.04 -17.70 -6.15
N ALA A 49 -1.20 -17.58 -4.83
CA ALA A 49 -0.13 -17.78 -3.86
C ALA A 49 0.47 -19.19 -3.98
N ASN A 50 -0.36 -20.22 -4.05
CA ASN A 50 0.10 -21.61 -4.19
C ASN A 50 0.74 -21.92 -5.55
N ALA A 51 0.37 -21.20 -6.62
CA ALA A 51 1.01 -21.33 -7.92
C ALA A 51 2.47 -20.84 -7.90
N HIS A 52 2.80 -19.90 -7.02
CA HIS A 52 4.15 -19.35 -6.87
C HIS A 52 4.93 -19.97 -5.70
N ILE A 53 4.27 -20.24 -4.58
CA ILE A 53 4.83 -20.85 -3.37
C ILE A 53 3.88 -21.96 -2.92
N PRO A 54 4.13 -23.23 -3.28
CA PRO A 54 3.25 -24.33 -2.92
C PRO A 54 2.98 -24.41 -1.41
N GLY A 55 1.71 -24.45 -1.02
CA GLY A 55 1.29 -24.49 0.38
C GLY A 55 1.57 -23.22 1.15
N TYR A 56 1.64 -22.05 0.49
CA TYR A 56 2.09 -20.78 1.06
C TYR A 56 1.56 -20.50 2.48
N LEU A 57 0.24 -20.57 2.69
CA LEU A 57 -0.40 -20.28 3.96
C LEU A 57 -0.18 -21.34 5.06
N ASN A 58 0.38 -22.50 4.72
CA ASN A 58 0.58 -23.62 5.65
C ASN A 58 1.98 -23.63 6.28
N PHE A 59 2.89 -22.76 5.83
CA PHE A 59 4.27 -22.73 6.33
C PHE A 59 4.50 -21.50 7.23
N PRO A 60 4.75 -21.69 8.54
CA PRO A 60 4.94 -20.60 9.51
C PRO A 60 6.06 -19.60 9.13
N LYS A 61 7.06 -20.07 8.39
CA LYS A 61 8.22 -19.26 8.00
C LYS A 61 7.96 -18.34 6.81
N ASN A 62 6.89 -18.58 6.06
CA ASN A 62 6.50 -17.64 5.01
C ASN A 62 6.09 -16.31 5.65
N ALA A 63 6.24 -15.23 4.88
CA ALA A 63 5.87 -13.91 5.34
C ALA A 63 5.11 -13.18 4.24
N ILE A 64 4.30 -12.20 4.65
CA ILE A 64 3.54 -11.33 3.77
C ILE A 64 3.81 -9.88 4.16
N ARG A 65 3.90 -8.99 3.17
CA ARG A 65 3.97 -7.54 3.41
C ARG A 65 2.99 -6.81 2.51
N PRO A 66 2.11 -5.96 3.04
CA PRO A 66 1.27 -5.13 2.19
C PRO A 66 2.10 -3.99 1.59
N SER A 67 1.98 -3.81 0.27
CA SER A 67 2.53 -2.67 -0.44
C SER A 67 1.43 -1.60 -0.53
N LEU A 68 1.57 -0.58 0.32
CA LEU A 68 0.56 0.47 0.58
C LEU A 68 1.07 1.88 0.22
N GLU A 69 1.79 2.00 -0.90
CA GLU A 69 2.22 3.31 -1.41
C GLU A 69 1.03 4.26 -1.54
N GLY A 70 1.22 5.53 -1.17
CA GLY A 70 0.15 6.52 -1.09
C GLY A 70 -0.77 6.39 0.12
N PHE A 71 -0.71 5.29 0.87
CA PHE A 71 -1.48 5.09 2.09
C PHE A 71 -0.61 5.17 3.34
N ALA A 72 0.38 4.30 3.44
CA ALA A 72 1.18 4.11 4.65
C ALA A 72 2.63 3.72 4.32
N SER A 73 3.45 3.54 5.36
CA SER A 73 4.80 2.98 5.25
C SER A 73 4.93 1.82 6.23
N HIS A 74 4.93 0.59 5.73
CA HIS A 74 5.03 -0.61 6.56
C HIS A 74 6.50 -0.90 6.91
N ASP A 75 6.81 -1.14 8.19
CA ASP A 75 8.18 -1.21 8.70
C ASP A 75 8.89 -2.54 8.36
N SER A 76 8.15 -3.64 8.30
CA SER A 76 8.72 -4.98 8.09
C SER A 76 7.83 -5.89 7.23
N PHE A 77 8.12 -7.20 7.19
CA PHE A 77 7.22 -8.24 6.72
C PHE A 77 6.61 -8.98 7.92
N ASN A 78 5.42 -9.54 7.74
CA ASN A 78 4.70 -10.27 8.78
C ASN A 78 4.84 -11.77 8.51
N TYR A 79 5.58 -12.47 9.37
CA TYR A 79 5.63 -13.92 9.31
C TYR A 79 4.25 -14.53 9.60
N LEU A 80 3.96 -15.68 8.99
CA LEU A 80 2.69 -16.35 9.24
C LEU A 80 2.64 -16.97 10.64
N GLU A 81 3.78 -17.46 11.14
CA GLU A 81 3.96 -18.02 12.49
C GLU A 81 2.76 -18.90 12.92
N ASP A 82 2.14 -18.57 14.05
CA ASP A 82 1.01 -19.30 14.63
C ASP A 82 -0.28 -19.22 13.80
N SER A 83 -0.35 -18.31 12.81
CA SER A 83 -1.48 -18.19 11.89
C SER A 83 -1.39 -19.17 10.72
N ALA A 84 -0.24 -19.81 10.51
CA ALA A 84 -0.08 -20.78 9.43
C ALA A 84 -1.07 -21.94 9.57
N GLY A 85 -1.75 -22.28 8.47
CA GLY A 85 -2.81 -23.28 8.41
C GLY A 85 -4.15 -22.85 9.03
N LYS A 86 -4.26 -21.61 9.53
CA LYS A 86 -5.48 -21.07 10.19
C LYS A 86 -6.12 -19.91 9.44
N ILE A 87 -5.47 -19.38 8.40
CA ILE A 87 -6.00 -18.27 7.58
C ILE A 87 -6.97 -18.87 6.55
N GLY A 88 -8.27 -18.70 6.77
CA GLY A 88 -9.35 -19.23 5.93
C GLY A 88 -10.20 -18.17 5.23
N SER A 89 -9.91 -16.88 5.45
CA SER A 89 -10.71 -15.77 4.93
C SER A 89 -9.87 -14.52 4.63
N THR A 90 -10.43 -13.61 3.81
CA THR A 90 -9.84 -12.27 3.56
C THR A 90 -9.63 -11.51 4.85
N GLU A 91 -10.57 -11.59 5.79
CA GLU A 91 -10.48 -10.88 7.06
C GLU A 91 -9.31 -11.38 7.90
N GLU A 92 -9.17 -12.71 8.06
CA GLU A 92 -8.04 -13.31 8.79
C GLU A 92 -6.70 -13.02 8.12
N LEU A 93 -6.64 -13.00 6.78
CA LEU A 93 -5.44 -12.61 6.04
C LEU A 93 -5.04 -11.17 6.34
N CYS A 94 -6.00 -10.24 6.32
CA CYS A 94 -5.71 -8.83 6.53
C CYS A 94 -5.26 -8.53 7.96
N ARG A 95 -5.76 -9.28 8.95
CA ARG A 95 -5.33 -9.12 10.36
C ARG A 95 -3.82 -9.25 10.55
N LEU A 96 -3.11 -9.94 9.66
CA LEU A 96 -1.66 -10.05 9.69
C LEU A 96 -0.93 -8.70 9.53
N PHE A 97 -1.58 -7.71 8.92
CA PHE A 97 -0.94 -6.46 8.57
C PHE A 97 -1.77 -5.21 8.86
N THR A 98 -2.92 -5.33 9.54
CA THR A 98 -3.72 -4.17 9.95
C THR A 98 -3.34 -3.60 11.31
N ASP A 99 -2.36 -4.18 12.01
CA ASP A 99 -1.87 -3.63 13.28
C ASP A 99 -1.14 -2.30 13.03
N PRO A 100 -1.58 -1.18 13.65
CA PRO A 100 -0.96 0.13 13.47
C PRO A 100 0.51 0.19 13.94
N GLU A 101 0.97 -0.73 14.81
CA GLU A 101 2.37 -0.78 15.24
C GLU A 101 3.34 -1.27 14.16
N ASN A 102 2.83 -1.84 13.07
CA ASN A 102 3.63 -2.24 11.92
C ASN A 102 3.96 -1.07 10.97
N TYR A 103 3.54 0.16 11.30
CA TYR A 103 3.61 1.30 10.41
C TYR A 103 4.41 2.47 10.97
N ASN A 104 5.24 3.03 10.09
CA ASN A 104 6.04 4.21 10.35
C ASN A 104 5.24 5.49 10.22
N ASP A 105 5.42 6.40 11.17
CA ASP A 105 4.83 7.74 11.19
C ASP A 105 5.87 8.87 11.24
N GLN A 106 7.11 8.58 10.84
CA GLN A 106 8.21 9.54 10.89
C GLN A 106 8.32 10.32 9.58
N TRP A 107 8.91 11.52 9.67
CA TRP A 107 9.23 12.31 8.48
C TRP A 107 10.35 11.64 7.68
N SER A 108 10.13 11.48 6.38
CA SER A 108 11.16 11.03 5.46
C SER A 108 12.33 12.04 5.38
N ALA A 109 13.51 11.53 5.06
CA ALA A 109 14.60 12.37 4.61
C ALA A 109 14.29 13.03 3.25
N GLY A 110 14.99 14.12 2.92
CA GLY A 110 14.90 14.78 1.62
C GLY A 110 14.48 16.26 1.67
N VAL A 111 14.40 16.88 0.49
CA VAL A 111 13.98 18.29 0.35
C VAL A 111 12.49 18.43 0.62
N LEU A 112 11.67 17.66 -0.09
CA LEU A 112 10.25 17.49 0.21
C LEU A 112 10.11 16.27 1.12
N GLN A 113 9.85 16.52 2.40
CA GLN A 113 9.64 15.47 3.40
C GLN A 113 8.20 14.99 3.31
N ARG A 114 8.01 13.69 3.46
CA ARG A 114 6.71 13.01 3.54
C ARG A 114 6.59 12.35 4.90
N ARG A 115 5.47 12.50 5.58
CA ARG A 115 5.12 11.74 6.79
C ARG A 115 3.78 11.04 6.57
N PRO A 116 3.78 9.74 6.26
CA PRO A 116 2.58 8.92 6.42
C PRO A 116 2.20 8.91 7.89
N HIS A 117 0.90 8.84 8.19
CA HIS A 117 0.41 8.53 9.52
C HIS A 117 0.12 7.04 9.60
N LYS A 118 0.01 6.50 10.82
CA LYS A 118 -0.48 5.14 11.03
C LYS A 118 -1.89 5.03 10.40
N PRO A 119 -2.11 4.11 9.44
CA PRO A 119 -3.40 3.96 8.78
C PRO A 119 -4.43 3.35 9.74
N GLU A 120 -5.69 3.74 9.57
CA GLU A 120 -6.81 3.10 10.26
C GLU A 120 -7.47 2.10 9.33
N PHE A 121 -7.68 0.88 9.82
CA PHE A 121 -8.34 -0.19 9.07
C PHE A 121 -9.65 -0.59 9.73
N SER A 122 -10.66 -0.86 8.91
CA SER A 122 -11.96 -1.35 9.37
C SER A 122 -12.58 -2.26 8.31
N PHE A 123 -13.46 -3.17 8.72
CA PHE A 123 -14.26 -3.97 7.79
C PHE A 123 -15.65 -3.34 7.63
N VAL A 124 -16.01 -3.00 6.39
CA VAL A 124 -17.29 -2.41 6.02
C VAL A 124 -17.88 -3.21 4.87
N ASP A 125 -19.06 -3.78 5.06
CA ASP A 125 -19.74 -4.63 4.06
C ASP A 125 -18.87 -5.80 3.55
N GLY A 126 -18.04 -6.39 4.43
CA GLY A 126 -17.12 -7.48 4.08
C GLY A 126 -15.87 -7.07 3.30
N GLN A 127 -15.64 -5.77 3.11
CA GLN A 127 -14.44 -5.22 2.46
C GLN A 127 -13.56 -4.52 3.48
N LEU A 128 -12.24 -4.59 3.29
CA LEU A 128 -11.30 -3.82 4.08
C LEU A 128 -11.40 -2.35 3.63
N GLN A 129 -11.55 -1.43 4.57
CA GLN A 129 -11.50 0.00 4.34
C GLN A 129 -10.27 0.55 5.04
N VAL A 130 -9.48 1.34 4.31
CA VAL A 130 -8.35 2.09 4.85
C VAL A 130 -8.67 3.57 4.90
N VAL A 131 -8.35 4.21 6.02
CA VAL A 131 -8.23 5.66 6.13
C VAL A 131 -6.75 5.98 6.31
N ALA A 132 -6.19 6.73 5.37
CA ALA A 132 -4.77 7.04 5.33
C ALA A 132 -4.56 8.55 5.29
N THR A 133 -3.59 9.04 6.06
CA THR A 133 -3.18 10.44 6.05
C THR A 133 -1.70 10.54 5.73
N VAL A 134 -1.34 11.49 4.87
CA VAL A 134 0.06 11.78 4.54
C VAL A 134 0.27 13.28 4.52
N ASP A 135 1.30 13.73 5.23
CA ASP A 135 1.72 15.13 5.26
C ASP A 135 2.97 15.36 4.41
N TYR A 136 3.06 16.53 3.80
CA TYR A 136 4.22 17.02 3.08
C TYR A 136 4.69 18.35 3.65
N ARG A 137 6.02 18.53 3.74
CA ARG A 137 6.64 19.81 4.06
C ARG A 137 8.02 19.93 3.43
N HIS A 138 8.55 21.15 3.37
CA HIS A 138 9.96 21.36 3.02
C HIS A 138 10.86 21.21 4.25
N SER A 139 12.00 20.53 4.10
CA SER A 139 12.96 20.33 5.20
C SER A 139 13.57 21.62 5.74
N LYS A 140 13.66 22.67 4.91
CA LYS A 140 14.18 24.01 5.30
C LYS A 140 13.11 24.94 5.90
N LYS A 141 11.96 24.41 6.33
CA LYS A 141 10.84 25.18 6.93
C LYS A 141 10.34 26.37 6.10
N ARG A 142 10.56 26.37 4.78
CA ARG A 142 9.83 27.30 3.89
C ARG A 142 8.38 26.85 3.80
N PRO A 143 7.41 27.77 3.60
CA PRO A 143 6.03 27.39 3.34
C PRO A 143 5.96 26.41 2.16
N ILE A 144 5.19 25.35 2.32
CA ILE A 144 4.83 24.44 1.24
C ILE A 144 3.61 25.00 0.51
N LEU A 145 3.61 24.91 -0.81
CA LEU A 145 2.47 25.27 -1.65
C LEU A 145 1.82 24.01 -2.22
N VAL A 146 0.54 24.09 -2.58
CA VAL A 146 -0.12 22.96 -3.26
C VAL A 146 0.62 22.56 -4.54
N SER A 147 1.17 23.53 -5.27
CA SER A 147 1.99 23.29 -6.47
C SER A 147 3.27 22.50 -6.22
N ASP A 148 3.74 22.38 -4.97
CA ASP A 148 4.87 21.53 -4.60
C ASP A 148 4.48 20.05 -4.42
N LEU A 149 3.18 19.74 -4.33
CA LEU A 149 2.73 18.37 -4.06
C LEU A 149 2.97 17.45 -5.26
N PRO A 150 3.47 16.23 -5.02
CA PRO A 150 3.83 15.31 -6.09
C PRO A 150 2.59 14.65 -6.70
N VAL A 151 2.81 13.89 -7.77
CA VAL A 151 1.89 12.85 -8.19
C VAL A 151 1.91 11.74 -7.14
N ILE A 152 0.75 11.33 -6.66
CA ILE A 152 0.60 10.37 -5.56
C ILE A 152 -0.09 9.13 -6.12
N LYS A 153 0.62 8.02 -6.13
CA LYS A 153 0.10 6.70 -6.54
C LYS A 153 -0.50 6.00 -5.33
N PHE A 154 -1.59 5.28 -5.54
CA PHE A 154 -2.24 4.48 -4.52
C PHE A 154 -2.05 2.99 -4.85
N GLN A 155 -1.21 2.32 -4.06
CA GLN A 155 -0.90 0.91 -4.24
C GLN A 155 -1.69 0.06 -3.25
N TRP A 156 -2.31 -0.99 -3.76
CA TRP A 156 -2.83 -2.11 -2.99
C TRP A 156 -2.24 -3.38 -3.57
N ALA A 157 -1.21 -3.90 -2.92
CA ALA A 157 -0.58 -5.15 -3.33
C ALA A 157 -0.10 -5.93 -2.10
N LEU A 158 0.13 -7.23 -2.29
CA LEU A 158 0.68 -8.13 -1.30
C LEU A 158 1.98 -8.69 -1.84
N ASP A 159 3.08 -8.41 -1.15
CA ASP A 159 4.37 -9.03 -1.41
C ASP A 159 4.38 -10.38 -0.68
N LEU A 160 4.53 -11.47 -1.42
CA LEU A 160 4.60 -12.82 -0.88
C LEU A 160 6.07 -13.21 -0.74
N LEU A 161 6.50 -13.48 0.48
CA LEU A 161 7.87 -13.79 0.81
C LEU A 161 8.01 -15.26 1.22
N LEU A 162 8.96 -15.95 0.60
CA LEU A 162 9.33 -17.31 0.97
C LEU A 162 10.34 -17.27 2.13
N GLY A 163 10.02 -17.96 3.22
CA GLY A 163 10.96 -18.15 4.33
C GLY A 163 11.88 -19.35 4.11
N HIS A 164 13.08 -19.31 4.68
CA HIS A 164 14.05 -20.41 4.62
C HIS A 164 14.21 -21.13 5.98
N ASN A 165 14.58 -22.42 5.95
CA ASN A 165 14.82 -23.19 7.17
C ASN A 165 16.19 -22.82 7.79
N MET A 166 16.18 -22.30 9.02
CA MET A 166 17.40 -22.02 9.78
C MET A 166 18.21 -23.29 10.08
N ALA A 167 19.16 -23.57 9.19
CA ALA A 167 20.43 -24.19 9.50
C ALA A 167 21.50 -23.52 8.63
N GLY A 168 21.97 -22.34 9.07
CA GLY A 168 23.12 -21.65 8.46
C GLY A 168 22.83 -20.38 7.65
N ASP A 169 21.59 -20.10 7.28
CA ASP A 169 21.26 -18.92 6.47
C ASP A 169 20.82 -17.72 7.31
N SER A 170 21.66 -16.67 7.36
CA SER A 170 21.29 -15.32 7.82
C SER A 170 20.54 -14.52 6.74
N LEU A 171 19.69 -15.17 5.95
CA LEU A 171 18.98 -14.53 4.83
C LEU A 171 17.54 -14.21 5.22
N ALA A 172 17.19 -12.92 5.17
CA ALA A 172 15.82 -12.45 5.32
C ALA A 172 14.92 -13.07 4.21
N PRO A 173 13.61 -13.26 4.48
CA PRO A 173 12.66 -13.75 3.46
C PRO A 173 12.75 -12.96 2.17
N GLY A 174 12.83 -13.69 1.04
CA GLY A 174 12.88 -13.10 -0.29
C GLY A 174 11.47 -12.93 -0.87
N THR A 175 11.15 -11.75 -1.41
CA THR A 175 9.93 -11.57 -2.20
C THR A 175 9.97 -12.45 -3.45
N VAL A 176 9.00 -13.36 -3.58
CA VAL A 176 8.86 -14.25 -4.75
C VAL A 176 7.94 -13.63 -5.78
N VAL A 177 6.81 -13.06 -5.34
CA VAL A 177 5.81 -12.43 -6.21
C VAL A 177 5.10 -11.29 -5.47
N ILE A 178 4.71 -10.27 -6.22
CA ILE A 178 3.81 -9.19 -5.77
C ILE A 178 2.47 -9.39 -6.45
N LEU A 179 1.42 -9.58 -5.66
CA LEU A 179 0.05 -9.72 -6.13
C LEU A 179 -0.68 -8.39 -5.95
N GLY A 180 -1.15 -7.76 -7.02
CA GLY A 180 -1.82 -6.46 -6.93
C GLY A 180 -3.04 -6.31 -7.83
N TYR A 181 -3.76 -5.20 -7.69
CA TYR A 181 -5.01 -4.95 -8.43
C TYR A 181 -4.80 -4.47 -9.88
N ALA A 182 -3.65 -3.84 -10.16
CA ALA A 182 -3.34 -3.28 -11.48
C ALA A 182 -2.81 -4.37 -12.44
N LEU A 183 -2.75 -4.06 -13.72
CA LEU A 183 -2.17 -4.92 -14.76
C LEU A 183 -0.63 -4.82 -14.74
N GLU A 184 0.03 -5.87 -15.20
CA GLU A 184 1.49 -5.96 -15.26
C GLU A 184 2.12 -4.94 -16.24
N GLU A 185 1.38 -4.57 -17.28
CA GLU A 185 1.77 -3.56 -18.27
C GLU A 185 2.11 -2.23 -17.59
N LEU A 186 3.30 -1.67 -17.88
CA LEU A 186 3.68 -0.34 -17.43
C LEU A 186 3.25 0.71 -18.46
N VAL A 187 2.64 1.78 -17.97
CA VAL A 187 2.22 2.94 -18.75
C VAL A 187 2.77 4.22 -18.10
N GLU A 188 3.03 5.24 -18.92
CA GLU A 188 3.42 6.54 -18.42
C GLU A 188 2.19 7.38 -18.08
N ALA A 189 2.12 7.89 -16.85
CA ALA A 189 1.14 8.88 -16.43
C ALA A 189 1.83 9.98 -15.63
N GLU A 190 1.66 11.24 -16.03
CA GLU A 190 2.26 12.40 -15.36
C GLU A 190 3.79 12.33 -15.19
N GLY A 191 4.49 11.73 -16.17
CA GLY A 191 5.93 11.51 -16.13
C GLY A 191 6.40 10.40 -15.18
N LEU A 192 5.48 9.57 -14.68
CA LEU A 192 5.79 8.41 -13.85
C LEU A 192 5.36 7.12 -14.55
N GLN A 193 6.22 6.11 -14.52
CA GLN A 193 5.87 4.75 -14.90
C GLN A 193 4.99 4.12 -13.82
N MET A 194 3.85 3.56 -14.20
CA MET A 194 2.88 2.92 -13.31
C MET A 194 2.32 1.65 -13.96
N ASN A 195 1.94 0.67 -13.14
CA ASN A 195 1.12 -0.43 -13.62
C ASN A 195 -0.22 0.10 -14.16
N LYS A 196 -0.63 -0.37 -15.33
CA LYS A 196 -1.88 0.05 -15.96
C LYS A 196 -3.06 -0.35 -15.08
N GLY A 197 -3.94 0.61 -14.80
CA GLY A 197 -5.00 0.49 -13.82
C GLY A 197 -4.68 1.10 -12.46
N THR A 198 -3.42 1.49 -12.19
CA THR A 198 -3.06 2.14 -10.92
C THR A 198 -3.83 3.45 -10.74
N ARG A 199 -4.47 3.60 -9.58
CA ARG A 199 -5.13 4.82 -9.11
C ARG A 199 -4.08 5.81 -8.64
N TYR A 200 -4.23 7.07 -9.04
CA TYR A 200 -3.33 8.14 -8.63
C TYR A 200 -4.05 9.48 -8.55
N MET A 201 -3.40 10.47 -7.95
CA MET A 201 -3.84 11.87 -8.00
C MET A 201 -2.66 12.79 -8.29
N VAL A 202 -2.95 13.95 -8.89
CA VAL A 202 -1.95 14.97 -9.19
C VAL A 202 -2.01 16.03 -8.10
N GLY A 203 -1.14 15.93 -7.09
CA GLY A 203 -1.21 16.80 -5.91
C GLY A 203 -1.18 18.29 -6.25
N ARG A 204 -0.33 18.69 -7.19
CA ARG A 204 -0.18 20.07 -7.68
C ARG A 204 -1.41 20.71 -8.31
N THR A 205 -2.45 19.94 -8.63
CA THR A 205 -3.70 20.44 -9.22
C THR A 205 -4.89 20.33 -8.27
N LEU A 206 -4.65 20.03 -7.00
CA LEU A 206 -5.70 19.96 -5.99
C LEU A 206 -6.05 21.36 -5.45
N ASP A 207 -7.20 21.45 -4.80
CA ASP A 207 -7.60 22.57 -3.97
C ASP A 207 -7.74 22.11 -2.51
N PHE A 208 -7.58 23.02 -1.56
CA PHE A 208 -7.92 22.71 -0.17
C PHE A 208 -9.41 22.38 -0.03
N GLY A 209 -9.72 21.38 0.79
CA GLY A 209 -11.07 20.86 0.96
C GLY A 209 -11.24 19.46 0.37
N ALA A 210 -12.46 19.12 -0.03
CA ALA A 210 -12.81 17.77 -0.45
C ALA A 210 -12.09 17.34 -1.74
N ILE A 211 -11.46 16.17 -1.70
CA ILE A 211 -10.95 15.47 -2.88
C ILE A 211 -12.10 14.66 -3.47
N ARG A 212 -12.44 14.94 -4.72
CA ARG A 212 -13.55 14.32 -5.46
C ARG A 212 -13.05 13.11 -6.25
N GLU A 213 -13.95 12.18 -6.55
CA GLU A 213 -13.63 10.99 -7.34
C GLU A 213 -12.98 11.33 -8.70
N ALA A 214 -13.41 12.40 -9.37
CA ALA A 214 -12.83 12.87 -10.62
C ALA A 214 -11.36 13.32 -10.51
N GLN A 215 -10.87 13.59 -9.29
CA GLN A 215 -9.46 13.91 -9.02
C GLN A 215 -8.61 12.66 -8.72
N ILE A 216 -9.25 11.48 -8.62
CA ILE A 216 -8.58 10.20 -8.54
C ILE A 216 -8.61 9.57 -9.94
N LEU A 217 -7.46 9.62 -10.60
CA LEU A 217 -7.24 9.17 -11.97
C LEU A 217 -6.86 7.69 -12.01
N THR A 218 -6.91 7.10 -13.21
CA THR A 218 -6.42 5.74 -13.49
C THR A 218 -5.32 5.83 -14.55
N ALA A 219 -4.17 5.22 -14.30
CA ALA A 219 -3.12 5.08 -15.31
C ALA A 219 -3.62 4.12 -16.41
N GLY A 220 -3.70 4.56 -17.67
CA GLY A 220 -4.37 3.83 -18.75
C GLY A 220 -3.58 3.78 -20.03
#